data_AF-A0AAV5UZ74-F1
#
_entry.id   AF-A0AAV5UZ74-F1
#
_cell.length_a   1.000
_cell.length_b   1.000
_cell.length_c   1.000
_cell.angle_alpha   90.00
_cell.angle_beta   90.00
_cell.angle_gamma   90.00
#
_symmetry.space_group_name_H-M   'P 1'
#
loop_
_entity.id
_entity.type
_entity.pdbx_description
1 polymer ?
#
loop_
_entity_poly.entity_id
_entity_poly.type
_entity_poly.pdbx_seq_one_letter_code
_entity_poly.pdbx_strand_id
1 'polypeptide(L)'
;TKHRVVLSPHCFGPSVYERPEFQDADFPNNLDSIYHSKFGFLENQGFPVVVGAWGGRFYPGTRDEKWNNWFVDWMITNRLTNNFYQRLITDDGGAGGVLDINCTTPIEFKLELLNRAQPNPTKFLTQNG
;
A
#
# COMPACT_ATOMS: atom_id res chain seq x y z
N THR A 1 3.68 30.55 -4.25
CA THR A 1 3.82 29.82 -2.96
C THR A 1 3.05 28.51 -3.03
N LYS A 2 3.72 27.41 -3.43
CA LYS A 2 3.19 26.03 -3.45
C LYS A 2 3.52 25.27 -2.13
N HIS A 3 3.84 25.98 -1.05
CA HIS A 3 4.69 25.44 0.03
C HIS A 3 3.95 24.72 1.16
N ARG A 4 2.67 24.35 1.00
CA ARG A 4 1.91 23.63 2.04
C ARG A 4 0.89 22.63 1.48
N VAL A 5 1.08 22.18 0.24
CA VAL A 5 0.17 21.20 -0.39
C VAL A 5 0.88 19.86 -0.43
N VAL A 6 0.23 18.82 0.05
CA VAL A 6 0.61 17.42 -0.11
C VAL A 6 -0.54 16.70 -0.80
N LEU A 7 -0.25 15.96 -1.86
CA LEU A 7 -1.26 15.20 -2.59
C LEU A 7 -1.35 13.80 -1.99
N SER A 8 -2.58 13.34 -1.73
CA SER A 8 -2.81 12.13 -0.94
C SER A 8 -3.71 11.11 -1.64
N PRO A 9 -3.23 10.45 -2.72
CA PRO A 9 -4.03 9.47 -3.44
C PRO A 9 -4.31 8.22 -2.60
N HIS A 10 -5.46 7.58 -2.85
CA HIS A 10 -5.82 6.29 -2.28
C HIS A 10 -5.80 5.22 -3.38
N CYS A 11 -5.33 4.02 -3.07
CA CYS A 11 -5.15 2.96 -4.06
C CYS A 11 -5.39 1.58 -3.44
N PHE A 12 -6.29 0.79 -4.02
CA PHE A 12 -6.61 -0.54 -3.52
C PHE A 12 -6.54 -1.61 -4.59
N GLY A 13 -6.29 -2.84 -4.14
CA GLY A 13 -6.27 -4.05 -4.94
C GLY A 13 -7.66 -4.66 -5.18
N PRO A 14 -7.70 -5.83 -5.84
CA PRO A 14 -8.93 -6.50 -6.21
C PRO A 14 -9.79 -6.93 -5.02
N SER A 15 -9.24 -7.06 -3.80
CA SER A 15 -10.07 -7.42 -2.64
C SER A 15 -11.02 -6.31 -2.19
N VAL A 16 -10.77 -5.06 -2.60
CA VAL A 16 -11.63 -3.92 -2.27
C VAL A 16 -12.64 -3.65 -3.40
N TYR A 17 -12.14 -3.60 -4.64
CA TYR A 17 -13.00 -3.45 -5.82
C TYR A 17 -12.34 -4.10 -7.04
N GLU A 18 -13.08 -5.01 -7.68
CA GLU A 18 -12.62 -5.77 -8.84
C GLU A 18 -12.70 -4.92 -10.11
N ARG A 19 -11.65 -4.14 -10.38
CA ARG A 19 -11.54 -3.31 -11.59
C ARG A 19 -11.07 -4.14 -12.80
N PRO A 20 -11.45 -3.77 -14.05
CA PRO A 20 -11.06 -4.52 -15.25
C PRO A 20 -9.55 -4.72 -15.41
N GLU A 21 -8.71 -3.77 -14.98
CA GLU A 21 -7.25 -3.91 -15.09
C GLU A 21 -6.67 -5.08 -14.28
N PHE A 22 -7.40 -5.61 -13.30
CA PHE A 22 -7.00 -6.77 -12.50
C PHE A 22 -7.35 -8.12 -13.14
N GLN A 23 -8.12 -8.10 -14.23
CA GLN A 23 -8.49 -9.26 -15.04
C GLN A 23 -7.65 -9.36 -16.31
N ASP A 24 -6.80 -8.38 -16.58
CA ASP A 24 -5.90 -8.38 -17.72
C ASP A 24 -4.94 -9.58 -17.65
N ALA A 25 -4.68 -10.21 -18.79
CA ALA A 25 -3.77 -11.34 -18.88
C ALA A 25 -2.33 -10.97 -18.47
N ASP A 26 -1.95 -9.69 -18.64
CA ASP A 26 -0.64 -9.16 -18.27
C ASP A 26 -0.60 -8.61 -16.82
N PHE A 27 -1.68 -8.77 -16.04
CA PHE A 27 -1.67 -8.35 -14.64
C PHE A 27 -0.54 -9.04 -13.84
N PRO A 28 0.29 -8.31 -13.06
CA PRO A 28 0.19 -6.88 -12.72
C PRO A 28 1.07 -5.95 -13.57
N ASN A 29 1.75 -6.43 -14.62
CA ASN A 29 2.69 -5.61 -15.40
C ASN A 29 1.98 -4.45 -16.11
N ASN A 30 0.72 -4.64 -16.52
CA ASN A 30 -0.12 -3.60 -17.11
C ASN A 30 -0.34 -2.39 -16.17
N LEU A 31 -0.18 -2.58 -14.85
CA LEU A 31 -0.52 -1.57 -13.85
C LEU A 31 0.45 -0.38 -13.81
N ASP A 32 1.70 -0.52 -14.25
CA ASP A 32 2.69 0.56 -14.17
C ASP A 32 2.20 1.81 -14.91
N SER A 33 1.86 1.66 -16.19
CA SER A 33 1.33 2.75 -17.01
C SER A 33 0.03 3.36 -16.46
N ILE A 34 -0.83 2.52 -15.89
CA ILE A 34 -2.12 2.91 -15.31
C ILE A 34 -1.92 3.73 -14.04
N TYR A 35 -1.03 3.31 -13.14
CA TYR A 35 -0.78 4.01 -11.88
C TYR A 35 0.06 5.27 -12.09
N HIS A 36 0.97 5.25 -13.07
CA HIS A 36 1.70 6.44 -13.46
C HIS A 36 0.77 7.54 -13.98
N SER A 37 -0.24 7.18 -14.81
CA SER A 37 -1.22 8.15 -15.32
C SER A 37 -2.19 8.64 -14.24
N LYS A 38 -2.51 7.81 -13.24
CA LYS A 38 -3.38 8.19 -12.11
C LYS A 38 -2.71 9.20 -11.17
N PHE A 39 -1.48 8.94 -10.73
CA PHE A 39 -0.78 9.83 -9.79
C PHE A 39 0.75 9.71 -9.79
N GLY A 40 1.34 8.65 -10.36
CA GLY A 40 2.80 8.47 -10.34
C GLY A 40 3.56 9.62 -11.01
N PHE A 41 2.95 10.27 -12.01
CA PHE A 41 3.52 11.45 -12.67
C PHE A 41 3.78 12.63 -11.72
N LEU A 42 3.14 12.67 -10.55
CA LEU A 42 3.28 13.78 -9.59
C LEU A 42 4.68 13.83 -8.98
N GLU A 43 5.33 12.68 -8.77
CA GLU A 43 6.73 12.64 -8.31
C GLU A 43 7.62 13.34 -9.34
N ASN A 44 7.48 12.98 -10.63
CA ASN A 44 8.27 13.54 -11.72
C ASN A 44 8.12 15.07 -11.85
N GLN A 45 7.00 15.61 -11.38
CA GLN A 45 6.70 17.05 -11.37
C GLN A 45 7.17 17.76 -10.08
N GLY A 46 7.79 17.03 -9.15
CA GLY A 46 8.30 17.54 -7.88
C GLY A 46 7.22 17.84 -6.85
N PHE A 47 6.02 17.24 -6.97
CA PHE A 47 4.99 17.37 -5.93
C PHE A 47 5.24 16.40 -4.78
N PRO A 48 5.07 16.83 -3.53
CA PRO A 48 5.08 15.91 -2.40
C PRO A 48 3.80 15.06 -2.43
N VAL A 49 3.99 13.75 -2.42
CA VAL A 49 2.91 12.74 -2.41
C VAL A 49 3.04 11.86 -1.18
N VAL A 50 1.90 11.58 -0.54
CA VAL A 50 1.77 10.55 0.48
C VAL A 50 0.63 9.63 0.07
N VAL A 51 0.87 8.34 -0.14
CA VAL A 51 -0.24 7.41 -0.44
C VAL A 51 -1.08 7.27 0.83
N GLY A 52 -2.23 7.97 0.87
CA GLY A 52 -3.02 8.17 2.09
C GLY A 52 -3.78 6.94 2.56
N ALA A 53 -4.03 5.99 1.66
CA ALA A 53 -4.59 4.70 1.99
C ALA A 53 -4.28 3.70 0.88
N TRP A 54 -3.84 2.51 1.28
CA TRP A 54 -3.68 1.37 0.39
C TRP A 54 -3.70 0.06 1.16
N GLY A 55 -3.84 -1.05 0.45
CA GLY A 55 -3.80 -2.38 1.04
C GLY A 55 -4.94 -3.26 0.57
N GLY A 56 -5.14 -4.35 1.29
CA GLY A 56 -6.21 -5.32 1.01
C GLY A 56 -6.18 -6.51 1.97
N ARG A 57 -6.84 -7.59 1.55
CA ARG A 57 -6.85 -8.85 2.29
C ARG A 57 -5.46 -9.48 2.36
N PHE A 58 -4.70 -9.37 1.28
CA PHE A 58 -3.32 -9.85 1.16
C PHE A 58 -3.14 -11.33 1.54
N TYR A 59 -4.13 -12.18 1.29
CA TYR A 59 -4.01 -13.61 1.59
C TYR A 59 -3.04 -14.30 0.61
N PRO A 60 -2.18 -15.21 1.08
CA PRO A 60 -1.27 -15.96 0.22
C PRO A 60 -1.98 -16.70 -0.92
N GLY A 61 -1.40 -16.67 -2.12
CA GLY A 61 -1.92 -17.27 -3.34
C GLY A 61 -3.03 -16.46 -4.04
N THR A 62 -3.38 -15.28 -3.54
CA THR A 62 -4.46 -14.47 -4.13
C THR A 62 -3.96 -13.42 -5.12
N ARG A 63 -4.84 -12.96 -6.02
CA ARG A 63 -4.54 -11.78 -6.87
C ARG A 63 -4.30 -10.52 -6.05
N ASP A 64 -4.89 -10.44 -4.86
CA ASP A 64 -4.65 -9.32 -3.94
C ASP A 64 -3.24 -9.37 -3.34
N GLU A 65 -2.71 -10.56 -3.03
CA GLU A 65 -1.28 -10.73 -2.72
C GLU A 65 -0.39 -10.24 -3.86
N LYS A 66 -0.69 -10.65 -5.09
CA LYS A 66 0.07 -10.22 -6.27
C LYS A 66 0.05 -8.69 -6.42
N TRP A 67 -1.11 -8.07 -6.25
CA TRP A 67 -1.27 -6.61 -6.33
C TRP A 67 -0.49 -5.86 -5.24
N ASN A 68 -0.59 -6.28 -3.99
CA ASN A 68 0.08 -5.60 -2.87
C ASN A 68 1.61 -5.69 -2.98
N ASN A 69 2.14 -6.87 -3.35
CA ASN A 69 3.56 -7.04 -3.61
C ASN A 69 4.03 -6.11 -4.73
N TRP A 70 3.32 -6.13 -5.87
CA TRP A 70 3.61 -5.23 -6.99
C TRP A 70 3.54 -3.77 -6.58
N PHE A 71 2.53 -3.36 -5.81
CA PHE A 71 2.34 -1.97 -5.42
C PHE A 71 3.46 -1.47 -4.50
N VAL A 72 3.94 -2.30 -3.57
CA VAL A 72 5.12 -2.00 -2.75
C VAL A 72 6.36 -1.79 -3.61
N ASP A 73 6.63 -2.73 -4.52
CA ASP A 73 7.79 -2.63 -5.40
C ASP A 73 7.68 -1.38 -6.30
N TRP A 74 6.49 -1.10 -6.82
CA TRP A 74 6.21 0.07 -7.64
C TRP A 74 6.40 1.39 -6.88
N MET A 75 5.94 1.49 -5.62
CA MET A 75 6.18 2.66 -4.78
C MET A 75 7.68 2.89 -4.54
N ILE A 76 8.44 1.82 -4.28
CA ILE A 76 9.89 1.90 -4.06
C ILE A 76 10.59 2.39 -5.34
N THR A 77 10.30 1.76 -6.49
CA THR A 77 10.89 2.12 -7.78
C THR A 77 10.58 3.57 -8.17
N ASN A 78 9.37 4.04 -7.89
CA ASN A 78 8.91 5.39 -8.25
C ASN A 78 9.10 6.43 -7.15
N ARG A 79 9.83 6.13 -6.07
CA ARG A 79 10.11 7.07 -4.95
C ARG A 79 8.85 7.62 -4.25
N LEU A 80 7.79 6.82 -4.22
CA LEU A 80 6.48 7.14 -3.61
C LEU A 80 6.29 6.41 -2.27
N THR A 81 7.34 6.30 -1.46
CA THR A 81 7.35 5.45 -0.26
C THR A 81 6.66 6.06 0.96
N ASN A 82 6.35 7.36 1.00
CA ASN A 82 5.56 7.92 2.10
C ASN A 82 4.11 7.41 1.99
N ASN A 83 3.62 6.67 2.98
CA ASN A 83 2.30 6.06 2.90
C ASN A 83 1.65 5.79 4.27
N PHE A 84 0.34 5.59 4.24
CA PHE A 84 -0.45 5.03 5.33
C PHE A 84 -1.15 3.76 4.82
N TYR A 85 -0.87 2.62 5.45
CA TYR A 85 -1.55 1.37 5.15
C TYR A 85 -2.95 1.36 5.75
N GLN A 86 -3.97 1.05 4.94
CA GLN A 86 -5.32 0.80 5.40
C GLN A 86 -5.46 -0.72 5.60
N ARG A 87 -5.47 -1.20 6.84
CA ARG A 87 -5.67 -0.46 8.11
C ARG A 87 -4.97 -1.12 9.29
N LEU A 88 -5.14 -0.53 10.48
CA LEU A 88 -4.65 -1.11 11.72
C LEU A 88 -5.42 -2.38 12.11
N ILE A 89 -6.76 -2.31 12.16
CA ILE A 89 -7.66 -3.33 12.71
C ILE A 89 -8.61 -3.83 11.62
N THR A 90 -9.09 -5.07 11.68
CA THR A 90 -10.18 -5.53 10.80
C THR A 90 -11.58 -5.39 11.42
N ASP A 91 -12.61 -5.06 10.65
CA ASP A 91 -13.99 -4.80 11.11
C ASP A 91 -15.02 -5.88 10.76
N ASP A 92 -14.67 -6.87 9.92
CA ASP A 92 -15.66 -7.77 9.31
C ASP A 92 -15.26 -9.25 9.30
N GLY A 93 -14.21 -9.63 10.02
CA GLY A 93 -13.71 -11.02 10.05
C GLY A 93 -12.94 -11.43 8.79
N GLY A 94 -12.80 -10.55 7.79
CA GLY A 94 -11.80 -10.69 6.76
C GLY A 94 -10.43 -10.20 7.22
N ALA A 95 -9.35 -10.61 6.57
CA ALA A 95 -8.08 -9.92 6.72
C ALA A 95 -8.24 -8.51 6.12
N GLY A 96 -7.84 -7.48 6.82
CA GLY A 96 -7.66 -6.17 6.19
C GLY A 96 -6.65 -5.37 6.97
N GLY A 97 -6.86 -5.38 8.29
CA GLY A 97 -5.93 -4.89 9.29
C GLY A 97 -4.58 -5.60 9.29
N VAL A 98 -3.56 -4.92 9.82
CA VAL A 98 -2.30 -5.53 10.25
C VAL A 98 -2.44 -6.28 11.58
N LEU A 99 -3.52 -6.04 12.32
CA LEU A 99 -3.95 -6.79 13.49
C LEU A 99 -5.21 -7.61 13.17
N ASP A 100 -5.43 -8.66 13.96
CA ASP A 100 -6.68 -9.41 14.01
C ASP A 100 -7.87 -8.55 14.52
N ILE A 101 -9.08 -9.13 14.49
CA ILE A 101 -10.31 -8.41 14.86
C ILE A 101 -10.35 -8.02 16.34
N ASN A 102 -9.61 -8.75 17.19
CA ASN A 102 -9.52 -8.49 18.62
C ASN A 102 -8.45 -7.43 18.96
N CYS A 103 -7.72 -6.92 17.96
CA CYS A 103 -6.62 -5.97 18.14
C CYS A 103 -5.47 -6.52 19.00
N THR A 104 -5.30 -7.85 19.06
CA THR A 104 -4.34 -8.52 19.94
C THR A 104 -3.20 -9.18 19.19
N THR A 105 -3.46 -9.69 17.99
CA THR A 105 -2.49 -10.53 17.27
C THR A 105 -2.10 -9.88 15.95
N PRO A 106 -0.82 -9.54 15.75
CA PRO A 106 -0.34 -9.07 14.45
C PRO A 106 -0.38 -10.16 13.38
N ILE A 107 -0.69 -9.75 12.16
CA ILE A 107 -0.70 -10.62 10.98
C ILE A 107 0.69 -10.57 10.33
N GLU A 108 1.49 -11.61 10.54
CA GLU A 108 2.92 -11.65 10.21
C GLU A 108 3.23 -11.29 8.74
N PHE A 109 2.58 -11.97 7.79
CA PHE A 109 2.82 -11.71 6.37
C PHE A 109 2.48 -10.27 5.95
N LYS A 110 1.57 -9.58 6.64
CA LYS A 110 1.32 -8.15 6.41
C LYS A 110 2.40 -7.26 6.99
N LEU A 111 2.94 -7.61 8.16
CA LEU A 111 4.08 -6.89 8.72
C LEU A 111 5.33 -7.02 7.84
N GLU A 112 5.57 -8.19 7.25
CA GLU A 112 6.65 -8.39 6.28
C GLU A 112 6.50 -7.50 5.05
N LEU A 113 5.27 -7.39 4.50
CA LEU A 113 4.96 -6.47 3.41
C LEU A 113 5.24 -5.01 3.80
N LEU A 114 4.83 -4.59 4.99
CA LEU A 114 5.05 -3.21 5.45
C LEU A 114 6.51 -2.90 5.76
N ASN A 115 7.26 -3.88 6.27
CA ASN A 115 8.69 -3.77 6.46
C ASN A 115 9.42 -3.52 5.13
N ARG A 116 8.92 -4.09 4.03
CA ARG A 116 9.40 -3.77 2.66
C ARG A 116 8.96 -2.38 2.20
N ALA A 117 7.69 -2.03 2.41
CA ALA A 117 7.12 -0.74 1.98
C ALA A 117 7.78 0.48 2.63
N GLN A 118 8.41 0.28 3.79
CA GLN A 118 9.18 1.29 4.51
C GLN A 118 10.62 0.79 4.72
N PRO A 119 11.50 0.87 3.71
CA PRO A 119 12.87 0.37 3.84
C PRO A 119 13.72 1.18 4.84
N ASN A 120 13.27 2.40 5.19
CA ASN A 120 13.92 3.28 6.17
C ASN A 120 12.92 3.72 7.26
N PRO A 121 12.29 2.79 8.00
CA PRO A 121 11.34 3.19 9.03
C PRO A 121 12.10 3.90 10.14
N THR A 122 11.51 4.96 10.69
CA THR A 122 12.00 5.57 11.93
C THR A 122 12.02 4.49 13.00
N LYS A 123 13.23 4.09 13.44
CA LYS A 123 13.38 3.09 14.50
C LYS A 123 12.93 3.69 15.81
N PHE A 124 11.79 3.24 16.33
CA PHE A 124 11.38 3.57 17.69
C PHE A 124 12.24 2.78 18.66
N LEU A 125 13.03 3.47 19.47
CA LEU A 125 13.69 2.87 20.62
C LEU A 125 12.63 2.68 21.70
N THR A 126 12.50 1.48 22.24
CA THR A 126 11.71 1.24 23.43
C THR A 126 12.34 2.04 24.58
N GLN A 127 11.65 3.07 25.08
CA GLN A 127 11.95 3.54 26.42
C GLN A 127 11.40 2.48 27.36
N ASN A 128 12.29 1.75 28.03
CA ASN A 128 11.89 0.86 29.12
C ASN A 128 11.12 1.72 30.14
N GLY A 129 9.85 1.36 30.37
CA GLY A 129 9.04 1.95 31.43
C GLY A 129 9.51 1.54 32.81
#